data_AF-A0A3N0Y0W5-F1
#
_entry.id   AF-A0A3N0Y0W5-F1
#
_cell.length_a   1.000
_cell.length_b   1.000
_cell.length_c   1.000
_cell.angle_alpha   90.00
_cell.angle_beta   90.00
_cell.angle_gamma   90.00
#
_symmetry.space_group_name_H-M   'P 1'
#
loop_
_entity.id
_entity.type
_entity.pdbx_description
1 polymer ?
#
loop_
_entity_poly.entity_id
_entity_poly.type
_entity_poly.pdbx_seq_one_letter_code
_entity_poly.pdbx_strand_id
1 'polypeptide(L)'
;MTVHNLYIFDRNGSCLHYSEWNRKKQAGISKDETSRYKLHYYETPTGIKLVMNTDLGVPNCRDTLQQIYSTLYVEYIVKNPLCVLGETLQSDLFNSKLDSFIRALPFFSVRAA
;
A
#
# COMPACT_ATOMS: atom_id res chain seq x y z
N MET A 1 -4.17 -11.83 -11.10
CA MET A 1 -3.63 -11.76 -9.73
C MET A 1 -2.74 -10.56 -9.75
N THR A 2 -3.21 -9.46 -9.17
CA THR A 2 -2.51 -8.18 -9.17
C THR A 2 -2.78 -7.41 -7.87
N VAL A 3 -1.98 -6.38 -7.64
CA VAL A 3 -2.18 -5.38 -6.59
C VAL A 3 -3.01 -4.25 -7.18
N HIS A 4 -4.12 -3.90 -6.53
CA HIS A 4 -5.00 -2.83 -7.00
C HIS A 4 -4.53 -1.48 -6.47
N ASN A 5 -4.37 -1.36 -5.15
CA ASN A 5 -3.96 -0.14 -4.47
C ASN A 5 -3.36 -0.43 -3.08
N LEU A 6 -2.71 0.59 -2.54
CA LEU A 6 -2.13 0.61 -1.20
C LEU A 6 -2.42 1.95 -0.52
N TYR A 7 -2.80 1.87 0.75
CA TYR A 7 -2.99 3.00 1.66
C TYR A 7 -2.03 2.90 2.82
N ILE A 8 -1.57 4.05 3.32
CA ILE A 8 -0.85 4.18 4.59
C ILE A 8 -1.59 5.20 5.43
N PHE A 9 -1.95 4.81 6.66
CA PHE A 9 -2.60 5.68 7.63
C PHE A 9 -1.73 5.87 8.87
N ASP A 10 -1.88 7.02 9.52
CA ASP A 10 -1.31 7.26 10.83
C ASP A 10 -2.10 6.57 11.95
N ARG A 11 -1.68 6.82 13.19
CA ARG A 11 -2.36 6.32 14.38
C ARG A 11 -3.78 6.87 14.58
N ASN A 12 -4.04 8.07 14.09
CA ASN A 12 -5.31 8.78 14.22
C ASN A 12 -6.30 8.44 13.09
N GLY A 13 -5.86 7.70 12.08
CA GLY A 13 -6.66 7.35 10.90
C GLY A 13 -6.53 8.34 9.75
N SER A 14 -5.62 9.32 9.83
CA SER A 14 -5.31 10.24 8.73
C SER A 14 -4.62 9.47 7.60
N CYS A 15 -5.08 9.66 6.37
CA CYS A 15 -4.46 9.06 5.19
C CYS A 15 -3.15 9.79 4.87
N LEU A 16 -2.02 9.12 5.11
CA LEU A 16 -0.69 9.65 4.81
C LEU A 16 -0.32 9.43 3.36
N HIS A 17 -0.73 8.31 2.75
CA HIS A 17 -0.35 7.99 1.39
C HIS A 17 -1.36 7.08 0.70
N TYR A 18 -1.51 7.29 -0.61
CA TYR A 18 -2.32 6.49 -1.51
C TYR A 18 -1.55 6.22 -2.81
N SER A 19 -1.49 4.95 -3.22
CA SER A 19 -0.99 4.55 -4.54
C SER A 19 -1.95 3.56 -5.19
N GLU A 20 -2.13 3.69 -6.50
CA GLU A 20 -3.04 2.88 -7.32
C GLU A 20 -2.30 2.34 -8.55
N TRP A 21 -2.51 1.07 -8.88
CA TRP A 21 -1.89 0.41 -10.04
C TRP A 21 -2.92 -0.16 -11.01
N ASN A 22 -3.86 -0.97 -10.52
CA ASN A 22 -4.77 -1.76 -11.37
C ASN A 22 -6.23 -1.67 -10.90
N ARG A 23 -6.72 -0.47 -10.58
CA ARG A 23 -8.13 -0.27 -10.22
C ARG A 23 -8.96 -0.02 -11.47
N LYS A 24 -9.89 -0.94 -11.79
CA LYS A 24 -10.75 -0.85 -12.98
C LYS A 24 -11.97 0.10 -12.82
N LYS A 25 -12.21 0.70 -11.65
CA LYS A 25 -13.34 1.64 -11.41
C LYS A 25 -13.08 2.61 -10.24
N GLN A 26 -13.42 3.89 -10.42
CA GLN A 26 -13.21 4.98 -9.45
C GLN A 26 -14.04 4.84 -8.16
N ALA A 27 -13.60 5.57 -7.13
CA ALA A 27 -13.88 5.46 -5.70
C ALA A 27 -15.34 5.20 -5.25
N GLY A 28 -15.47 4.22 -4.34
CA GLY A 28 -16.64 3.94 -3.50
C GLY A 28 -16.61 2.46 -3.08
N ILE A 29 -16.68 2.13 -1.78
CA ILE A 29 -16.82 0.72 -1.35
C ILE A 29 -18.31 0.35 -1.49
N SER A 30 -18.74 -0.10 -2.67
CA SER A 30 -20.09 -0.67 -2.78
C SER A 30 -20.13 -2.09 -2.18
N LYS A 31 -21.24 -2.50 -1.55
CA LYS A 31 -21.34 -3.81 -0.86
C LYS A 31 -21.06 -5.01 -1.78
N ASP A 32 -21.22 -4.85 -3.09
CA ASP A 32 -20.89 -5.88 -4.09
C ASP A 32 -19.38 -6.00 -4.37
N GLU A 33 -18.56 -5.06 -3.89
CA GLU A 33 -17.12 -4.97 -4.19
C GLU A 33 -16.24 -5.78 -3.25
N THR A 34 -16.66 -6.01 -2.01
CA THR A 34 -15.93 -6.88 -1.06
C THR A 34 -15.80 -8.32 -1.56
N SER A 35 -16.63 -8.74 -2.52
CA SER A 35 -16.55 -10.07 -3.12
C SER A 35 -15.46 -10.21 -4.20
N ARG A 36 -14.77 -9.13 -4.60
CA ARG A 36 -13.82 -9.16 -5.73
C ARG A 36 -12.36 -8.94 -5.35
N TYR A 37 -12.09 -8.42 -4.15
CA TYR A 37 -10.73 -8.12 -3.71
C TYR A 37 -10.49 -8.66 -2.31
N LYS A 38 -9.25 -9.02 -2.05
CA LYS A 38 -8.75 -9.37 -0.72
C LYS A 38 -8.00 -8.19 -0.14
N LEU A 39 -8.44 -7.74 1.03
CA LEU A 39 -7.79 -6.70 1.82
C LEU A 39 -6.75 -7.34 2.73
N HIS A 40 -5.53 -6.82 2.69
CA HIS A 40 -4.43 -7.18 3.59
C HIS A 40 -4.15 -5.99 4.51
N TYR A 41 -3.97 -6.28 5.79
CA TYR A 41 -3.78 -5.28 6.82
C TYR A 41 -2.54 -5.59 7.65
N TYR A 42 -1.74 -4.54 7.93
CA TYR A 42 -0.63 -4.60 8.86
C TYR A 42 -0.57 -3.29 9.66
N GLU A 43 -0.47 -3.41 10.99
CA GLU A 43 -0.32 -2.29 11.90
C GLU A 43 0.94 -2.44 12.74
N THR A 44 1.67 -1.34 12.86
CA THR A 44 2.87 -1.27 13.68
C THR A 44 2.52 -0.90 15.12
N PRO A 45 3.40 -1.19 16.11
CA PRO A 45 3.20 -0.73 17.49
C PRO A 45 3.11 0.80 17.63
N THR A 46 3.66 1.56 16.68
CA THR A 46 3.55 3.02 16.64
C THR A 46 2.19 3.51 16.10
N GLY A 47 1.38 2.60 15.56
CA GLY A 47 0.03 2.86 15.05
C GLY A 47 -0.02 3.23 13.56
N ILE A 48 1.08 3.04 12.82
CA ILE A 48 1.08 3.16 11.36
C ILE A 48 0.36 1.95 10.77
N LYS A 49 -0.61 2.18 9.89
CA LYS A 49 -1.46 1.15 9.31
C LYS A 49 -1.23 1.09 7.81
N LEU A 50 -0.90 -0.08 7.30
CA LEU A 50 -0.74 -0.34 5.88
C LEU A 50 -1.90 -1.23 5.43
N VAL A 51 -2.60 -0.79 4.38
CA VAL A 51 -3.74 -1.49 3.81
C VAL A 51 -3.48 -1.71 2.32
N MET A 52 -3.53 -2.95 1.86
CA MET A 52 -3.33 -3.28 0.44
C MET A 52 -4.50 -4.12 -0.07
N ASN A 53 -5.05 -3.74 -1.22
CA ASN A 53 -6.08 -4.52 -1.90
C ASN A 53 -5.48 -5.28 -3.08
N THR A 54 -5.85 -6.55 -3.21
CA THR A 54 -5.35 -7.48 -4.24
C THR A 54 -6.47 -8.37 -4.75
N ASP A 55 -6.22 -9.13 -5.82
CA ASP A 55 -7.14 -10.20 -6.24
C ASP A 55 -7.28 -11.31 -5.16
N LEU A 56 -8.44 -11.99 -5.11
CA LEU A 56 -8.72 -13.04 -4.12
C LEU A 56 -7.70 -14.20 -4.09
N GLY A 57 -7.07 -14.50 -5.23
CA GLY A 57 -6.09 -15.57 -5.36
C GLY A 57 -4.72 -15.26 -4.73
N VAL A 58 -4.50 -14.03 -4.27
CA VAL A 58 -3.22 -13.64 -3.66
C VAL A 58 -3.13 -14.22 -2.23
N PRO A 59 -2.03 -14.90 -1.87
CA PRO A 59 -1.80 -15.39 -0.51
C PRO A 59 -1.69 -14.23 0.49
N ASN A 60 -1.59 -14.53 1.78
CA ASN A 60 -1.46 -13.48 2.80
C ASN A 60 -0.21 -12.62 2.52
N CYS A 61 -0.39 -11.31 2.41
CA CYS A 61 0.68 -10.35 2.13
C CYS A 61 1.21 -9.61 3.36
N ARG A 62 0.96 -10.11 4.58
CA ARG A 62 1.43 -9.46 5.82
C ARG A 62 2.93 -9.22 5.83
N ASP A 63 3.73 -10.19 5.41
CA ASP A 63 5.19 -10.06 5.35
C ASP A 63 5.62 -9.00 4.32
N THR A 64 4.92 -8.91 3.19
CA THR A 64 5.10 -7.87 2.18
C THR A 64 4.80 -6.49 2.77
N LEU A 65 3.70 -6.33 3.52
CA LEU A 65 3.36 -5.06 4.17
C LEU A 65 4.39 -4.67 5.24
N GLN A 66 4.87 -5.63 6.02
CA GLN A 66 5.94 -5.41 6.98
C GLN A 66 7.23 -4.96 6.30
N GLN A 67 7.56 -5.56 5.15
CA GLN A 67 8.72 -5.16 4.36
C GLN A 67 8.56 -3.74 3.78
N ILE A 68 7.38 -3.37 3.29
CA ILE A 68 7.09 -2.00 2.84
C ILE A 68 7.31 -1.01 3.99
N TYR A 69 6.82 -1.32 5.19
CA TYR A 69 7.07 -0.48 6.36
C TYR A 69 8.58 -0.36 6.68
N SER A 70 9.26 -1.49 6.83
CA SER A 70 10.65 -1.53 7.30
C SER A 70 11.65 -0.96 6.28
N THR A 71 11.52 -1.34 5.01
CA THR A 71 12.53 -1.04 3.98
C THR A 71 12.23 0.20 3.15
N LEU A 72 10.97 0.65 3.13
CA LEU A 72 10.57 1.82 2.35
C LEU A 72 10.13 2.98 3.25
N TYR A 73 9.11 2.76 4.10
CA TYR A 73 8.57 3.84 4.92
C TYR A 73 9.60 4.35 5.94
N VAL A 74 10.23 3.45 6.71
CA VAL A 74 11.24 3.87 7.68
C VAL A 74 12.46 4.49 6.98
N GLU A 75 12.91 3.87 5.88
CA GLU A 75 14.13 4.30 5.18
C GLU A 75 13.99 5.66 4.48
N TYR A 76 12.88 5.90 3.79
CA TYR A 76 12.73 7.08 2.92
C TYR A 76 11.83 8.18 3.48
N ILE A 77 11.04 7.87 4.53
CA ILE A 77 10.16 8.85 5.20
C ILE A 77 10.68 9.15 6.60
N VAL A 78 10.79 8.14 7.48
CA VAL A 78 11.14 8.39 8.89
C VAL A 78 12.56 8.89 9.05
N LYS A 79 13.52 8.34 8.29
CA LYS A 79 14.91 8.78 8.31
C LYS A 79 15.17 10.05 7.49
N ASN A 80 14.19 10.53 6.73
CA ASN A 80 14.35 11.75 5.95
C ASN A 80 13.97 12.97 6.81
N PRO A 81 14.92 13.82 7.24
CA PRO A 81 14.64 14.96 8.10
C PRO A 81 13.77 16.04 7.44
N LEU A 82 13.62 16.00 6.11
CA LEU A 82 12.76 16.92 5.37
C LEU A 82 11.30 16.48 5.34
N CYS A 83 10.99 15.26 5.80
CA CYS A 83 9.63 14.76 5.87
C CYS A 83 8.99 15.08 7.23
N VAL A 84 7.89 15.83 7.20
CA VAL A 84 7.06 16.07 8.38
C VAL A 84 6.15 14.86 8.60
N LEU A 85 6.26 14.23 9.77
CA LEU A 85 5.42 13.09 10.14
C LEU A 85 3.99 13.55 10.48
N GLY A 86 2.99 12.82 9.98
CA GLY A 86 1.58 13.10 10.22
C GLY A 86 0.86 13.84 9.09
N GLU A 87 1.61 14.34 8.11
CA GLU A 87 1.05 14.94 6.89
C GLU A 87 1.11 13.97 5.70
N THR A 88 0.41 14.31 4.62
CA THR A 88 0.44 13.52 3.39
C THR A 88 1.87 13.45 2.85
N LEU A 89 2.34 12.23 2.56
CA LEU A 89 3.69 11.97 2.07
C LEU A 89 3.86 12.50 0.63
N GLN A 90 4.76 13.48 0.46
CA GLN A 90 5.11 14.08 -0.83
C GLN A 90 6.46 13.59 -1.39
N SER A 91 7.04 12.52 -0.83
CA SER A 91 8.38 12.06 -1.22
C SER A 91 8.34 11.28 -2.54
N ASP A 92 8.80 11.91 -3.64
CA ASP A 92 8.92 11.26 -4.95
C ASP A 92 9.85 10.05 -4.94
N LEU A 93 10.92 10.10 -4.14
CA LEU A 93 11.83 8.97 -3.97
C LEU A 93 11.12 7.77 -3.36
N PHE A 94 10.32 7.99 -2.31
CA PHE A 94 9.52 6.92 -1.72
C PHE A 94 8.51 6.36 -2.73
N ASN A 95 7.81 7.23 -3.46
CA ASN A 95 6.83 6.83 -4.48
C ASN A 95 7.48 5.95 -5.57
N SER A 96 8.64 6.37 -6.08
CA SER A 96 9.43 5.62 -7.07
C SER A 96 9.86 4.25 -6.56
N LYS A 97 10.37 4.18 -5.33
CA LYS A 97 10.83 2.91 -4.73
C LYS A 97 9.68 1.98 -4.41
N LEU A 98 8.55 2.52 -3.94
CA LEU A 98 7.34 1.75 -3.70
C LEU A 98 6.77 1.17 -5.00
N ASP A 99 6.67 1.97 -6.07
CA ASP A 99 6.20 1.48 -7.37
C ASP A 99 7.11 0.36 -7.89
N SER A 100 8.43 0.54 -7.86
CA SER A 100 9.39 -0.49 -8.24
C SER A 100 9.26 -1.76 -7.40
N PHE A 101 9.03 -1.63 -6.09
CA PHE A 101 8.86 -2.77 -5.19
C PHE A 101 7.57 -3.55 -5.51
N ILE A 102 6.45 -2.85 -5.66
CA ILE A 102 5.15 -3.46 -5.94
C ILE A 102 5.17 -4.17 -7.30
N ARG A 103 5.80 -3.56 -8.32
CA ARG A 103 5.93 -4.18 -9.65
C ARG A 103 6.81 -5.43 -9.67
N ALA A 104 7.76 -5.54 -8.74
CA ALA A 104 8.62 -6.71 -8.61
C ALA A 104 7.96 -7.89 -7.89
N LEU A 105 6.77 -7.70 -7.29
CA LEU A 105 6.08 -8.78 -6.59
C LEU A 105 5.66 -9.88 -7.58
N PRO A 106 5.80 -11.17 -7.22
CA PRO A 106 5.51 -12.29 -8.12
C PRO A 106 4.04 -12.35 -8.54
N PHE A 107 3.15 -11.77 -7.74
CA PHE A 107 1.72 -11.68 -7.98
C PHE A 107 1.28 -10.31 -8.52
N PHE A 108 2.21 -9.45 -8.96
CA PHE A 108 1.83 -8.18 -9.58
C PHE A 108 1.41 -8.32 -11.04
N SER A 109 1.76 -9.45 -11.69
CA SER A 109 1.54 -9.69 -13.12
C SER A 109 0.16 -9.23 -13.58
N VAL A 110 0.15 -8.15 -14.37
CA VAL A 110 -0.96 -7.80 -15.23
C VAL A 110 -0.98 -8.91 -16.28
N ARG A 111 -1.77 -9.98 -16.06
CA ARG A 111 -2.13 -10.83 -17.18
C ARG A 111 -2.82 -9.91 -18.19
N ALA A 112 -2.14 -9.65 -19.30
CA ALA A 112 -2.78 -9.19 -20.52
C ALA A 112 -3.97 -10.13 -20.74
N ALA A 113 -5.15 -9.53 -20.84
CA ALA A 113 -6.36 -10.24 -21.24
C ALA A 113 -6.18 -10.85 -22.63
#